data_AF-A0A840S134-F1
#
_entry.id   AF-A0A840S134-F1
#
_cell.length_a   1.000
_cell.length_b   1.000
_cell.length_c   1.000
_cell.angle_alpha   90.00
_cell.angle_beta   90.00
_cell.angle_gamma   90.00
#
_symmetry.space_group_name_H-M   'P 1'
#
loop_
_entity.id
_entity.type
_entity.pdbx_description
1 polymer ?
#
loop_
_entity_poly.entity_id
_entity_poly.type
_entity_poly.pdbx_seq_one_letter_code
_entity_poly.pdbx_strand_id
1 'polypeptide(L)'
;MPMQPPFYLEVLFSPLSQIIPERAAPGLLLLQSRLAARMPYRQVVVMMKEFLPGTEKLNHVTIRNRTLPVGARIDAMELAPGEALSPDTEWSIAVDGGFVRGREKVRPASFEMLT
;
A
#
# COMPACT_ATOMS: atom_id res chain seq x y z
N MET A 1 8.48 -6.25 48.64
CA MET A 1 9.01 -5.30 47.64
C MET A 1 8.72 -5.87 46.25
N PRO A 2 7.82 -5.28 45.45
CA PRO A 2 7.60 -5.77 44.08
C PRO A 2 8.82 -5.37 43.23
N MET A 3 9.39 -6.36 42.53
CA MET A 3 10.55 -6.20 41.68
C MET A 3 10.14 -5.47 40.38
N GLN A 4 10.49 -4.18 40.27
CA GLN A 4 10.34 -3.43 39.02
C GLN A 4 11.36 -3.94 38.00
N PRO A 5 10.94 -4.32 36.77
CA PRO A 5 11.88 -4.73 35.74
C PRO A 5 12.78 -3.54 35.33
N PRO A 6 14.07 -3.79 35.00
CA PRO A 6 15.02 -2.74 34.67
C PRO A 6 14.63 -1.97 33.39
N PHE A 7 14.89 -0.66 33.42
CA PHE A 7 14.49 0.37 32.43
C PHE A 7 14.97 0.15 30.98
N TYR A 8 15.79 -0.87 30.71
CA TYR A 8 16.36 -1.13 29.38
C TYR A 8 15.47 -1.99 28.46
N LEU A 9 14.34 -2.48 28.97
CA LEU A 9 13.33 -3.19 28.15
C LEU A 9 12.29 -2.26 27.53
N GLU A 10 12.45 -0.93 27.60
CA GLU A 10 11.50 0.02 27.01
C GLU A 10 11.53 0.07 25.48
N VAL A 11 12.59 -0.44 24.84
CA VAL A 11 12.68 -0.50 23.38
C VAL A 11 12.33 -1.91 22.92
N LEU A 12 11.19 -2.05 22.25
CA LEU A 12 10.74 -3.29 21.60
C LEU A 12 11.70 -3.68 20.46
N PHE A 13 12.78 -4.37 20.80
CA PHE A 13 13.68 -4.98 19.84
C PHE A 13 13.02 -6.23 19.24
N SER A 14 12.90 -6.28 17.91
CA SER A 14 12.49 -7.50 17.21
C SER A 14 13.61 -7.95 16.28
N PRO A 15 14.27 -9.08 16.57
CA PRO A 15 15.38 -9.56 15.76
C PRO A 15 14.96 -9.85 14.31
N LEU A 16 13.67 -10.16 14.08
CA LEU A 16 13.13 -10.43 12.74
C LEU A 16 12.88 -9.17 11.92
N SER A 17 12.96 -7.96 12.50
CA SER A 17 12.68 -6.73 11.76
C SER A 17 13.68 -6.44 10.65
N GLN A 18 14.91 -6.97 10.73
CA GLN A 18 15.92 -6.86 9.68
C GLN A 18 15.65 -7.80 8.49
N ILE A 19 14.98 -8.92 8.74
CA ILE A 19 14.74 -9.98 7.76
C ILE A 19 13.32 -9.85 7.16
N ILE A 20 12.33 -9.50 7.98
CA ILE A 20 10.92 -9.35 7.61
C ILE A 20 10.43 -8.00 8.17
N PRO A 21 10.82 -6.87 7.53
CA PRO A 21 10.53 -5.54 8.06
C PRO A 21 9.02 -5.27 8.16
N GLU A 22 8.22 -5.82 7.24
CA GLU A 22 6.77 -5.65 7.23
C GLU A 22 6.04 -6.54 8.27
N ARG A 23 6.78 -7.43 8.96
CA ARG A 23 6.28 -8.40 9.95
C ARG A 23 5.03 -9.15 9.45
N ALA A 24 5.04 -9.51 8.17
CA ALA A 24 3.96 -10.18 7.46
C ALA A 24 4.54 -11.06 6.37
N ALA A 25 3.88 -12.18 6.09
CA ALA A 25 4.25 -13.01 4.95
C ALA A 25 4.03 -12.24 3.63
N PRO A 26 4.92 -12.39 2.62
CA PRO A 26 4.76 -11.72 1.32
C PRO A 26 3.41 -12.00 0.65
N GLY A 27 2.90 -13.23 0.75
CA GLY A 27 1.58 -13.60 0.22
C GLY A 27 0.42 -12.83 0.88
N LEU A 28 0.53 -12.53 2.17
CA LEU A 28 -0.46 -11.71 2.88
C LEU A 28 -0.41 -10.26 2.40
N LEU A 29 0.77 -9.70 2.20
CA LEU A 29 0.95 -8.34 1.66
C LEU A 29 0.39 -8.22 0.24
N LEU A 30 0.64 -9.21 -0.61
CA LEU A 30 0.10 -9.27 -1.96
C LEU A 30 -1.43 -9.34 -1.94
N LEU A 31 -2.02 -10.23 -1.13
CA LEU A 31 -3.46 -10.36 -1.02
C LEU A 31 -4.11 -9.06 -0.54
N GLN A 32 -3.57 -8.47 0.53
CA GLN A 32 -4.06 -7.21 1.09
C GLN A 32 -4.00 -6.08 0.06
N SER A 33 -2.89 -5.96 -0.68
CA SER A 33 -2.72 -4.92 -1.70
C SER A 33 -3.66 -5.13 -2.90
N ARG A 34 -3.84 -6.39 -3.32
CA ARG A 34 -4.74 -6.73 -4.43
C ARG A 34 -6.21 -6.42 -4.11
N LEU A 35 -6.64 -6.72 -2.88
CA LEU A 35 -7.99 -6.38 -2.41
C LEU A 35 -8.14 -4.87 -2.24
N ALA A 36 -7.17 -4.22 -1.62
CA ALA A 36 -7.18 -2.78 -1.40
C ALA A 36 -7.21 -1.94 -2.69
N ALA A 37 -6.69 -2.47 -3.80
CA ALA A 37 -6.81 -1.85 -5.11
C ALA A 37 -8.24 -1.92 -5.70
N ARG A 38 -9.12 -2.75 -5.14
CA ARG A 38 -10.48 -3.01 -5.67
C ARG A 38 -11.60 -2.55 -4.74
N MET A 39 -11.32 -2.39 -3.45
CA MET A 39 -12.34 -2.07 -2.45
C MET A 39 -11.78 -1.23 -1.30
N PRO A 40 -12.64 -0.49 -0.57
CA PRO A 40 -12.20 0.30 0.58
C PRO A 40 -11.51 -0.55 1.65
N TYR A 41 -10.48 -0.01 2.31
CA TYR A 41 -9.70 -0.75 3.33
C TYR A 41 -10.54 -1.38 4.44
N ARG A 42 -11.68 -0.79 4.81
CA ARG A 42 -12.60 -1.36 5.79
C ARG A 42 -13.26 -2.64 5.27
N GLN A 43 -13.64 -2.68 4.00
CA GLN A 43 -14.18 -3.88 3.35
C GLN A 43 -13.12 -4.97 3.23
N VAL A 44 -11.86 -4.59 2.95
CA VAL A 44 -10.74 -5.55 2.99
C VAL A 44 -10.65 -6.20 4.36
N VAL A 45 -10.74 -5.45 5.46
CA VAL A 45 -10.70 -6.03 6.83
C VAL A 45 -11.84 -7.02 7.06
N VAL A 46 -13.04 -6.74 6.56
CA VAL A 46 -14.19 -7.65 6.67
C VAL A 46 -13.85 -8.97 5.96
N MET A 47 -13.44 -8.92 4.70
CA MET A 47 -13.02 -10.09 3.92
C MET A 47 -11.91 -10.88 4.62
N MET A 48 -10.89 -10.20 5.14
CA MET A 48 -9.78 -10.87 5.81
C MET A 48 -10.23 -11.61 7.07
N LYS A 49 -11.12 -11.01 7.87
CA LYS A 49 -11.67 -11.61 9.09
C LYS A 49 -12.61 -12.77 8.82
N GLU A 50 -13.33 -12.72 7.70
CA GLU A 50 -14.26 -13.77 7.31
C GLU A 50 -13.53 -15.01 6.79
N PHE A 51 -12.46 -14.83 6.00
CA PHE A 51 -11.83 -15.92 5.27
C PHE A 51 -10.43 -16.33 5.75
N LEU A 52 -9.74 -15.53 6.58
CA LEU A 52 -8.39 -15.85 7.06
C LEU A 52 -8.31 -15.92 8.60
N PRO A 53 -7.75 -17.02 9.15
CA PRO A 53 -7.54 -17.16 10.59
C PRO A 53 -6.46 -16.18 11.09
N GLY A 54 -6.56 -15.76 12.36
CA GLY A 54 -5.54 -14.92 13.01
C GLY A 54 -5.58 -13.44 12.60
N THR A 55 -6.66 -13.01 11.95
CA THR A 55 -6.85 -11.63 11.48
C THR A 55 -7.83 -10.83 12.34
N GLU A 56 -8.21 -11.35 13.52
CA GLU A 56 -9.22 -10.75 14.40
C GLU A 56 -8.81 -9.33 14.86
N LYS A 57 -7.50 -9.14 15.08
CA LYS A 57 -6.89 -7.86 15.46
C LYS A 57 -6.55 -6.95 14.26
N LEU A 58 -6.81 -7.40 13.03
CA LEU A 58 -6.55 -6.61 11.83
C LEU A 58 -7.49 -5.41 11.78
N ASN A 59 -6.92 -4.26 11.41
CA ASN A 59 -7.66 -3.02 11.24
C ASN A 59 -7.30 -2.36 9.90
N HIS A 60 -8.15 -1.40 9.50
CA HIS A 60 -8.04 -0.75 8.19
C HIS A 60 -6.79 0.12 8.05
N VAL A 61 -6.25 0.62 9.17
CA VAL A 61 -4.99 1.38 9.20
C VAL A 61 -3.82 0.46 8.90
N THR A 62 -3.81 -0.76 9.43
CA THR A 62 -2.80 -1.79 9.11
C THR A 62 -2.82 -2.13 7.62
N ILE A 63 -4.01 -2.30 7.02
CA ILE A 63 -4.15 -2.52 5.57
C ILE A 63 -3.56 -1.33 4.80
N ARG A 64 -4.00 -0.11 5.11
CA ARG A 64 -3.48 1.11 4.48
C ARG A 64 -1.96 1.21 4.55
N ASN A 65 -1.39 1.04 5.74
CA ASN A 65 0.06 1.15 5.97
C ASN A 65 0.87 0.09 5.23
N ARG A 66 0.27 -1.09 4.96
CA ARG A 66 0.89 -2.15 4.16
C ARG A 66 0.73 -1.94 2.66
N THR A 67 -0.36 -1.31 2.22
CA THR A 67 -0.63 -1.07 0.80
C THR A 67 0.07 0.17 0.26
N LEU A 68 0.15 1.26 1.02
CA LEU A 68 0.77 2.51 0.54
C LEU A 68 2.21 2.36 0.03
N PRO A 69 3.10 1.59 0.70
CA PRO A 69 4.44 1.35 0.19
C PRO A 69 4.48 0.63 -1.15
N VAL A 70 3.44 -0.15 -1.49
CA VAL A 70 3.35 -0.80 -2.81
C VAL A 70 3.13 0.25 -3.90
N GLY A 71 2.26 1.24 -3.67
CA GLY A 71 2.10 2.38 -4.58
C GLY A 71 3.40 3.14 -4.77
N ALA A 72 4.08 3.49 -3.67
CA ALA A 72 5.37 4.17 -3.74
C ALA A 72 6.46 3.38 -4.50
N ARG A 73 6.44 2.04 -4.39
CA ARG A 73 7.36 1.17 -5.16
C ARG A 73 7.00 1.17 -6.64
N ILE A 74 5.73 1.23 -7.00
CA ILE A 74 5.27 1.34 -8.39
C ILE A 74 5.69 2.71 -8.96
N ASP A 75 5.48 3.79 -8.21
CA ASP A 75 5.86 5.14 -8.65
C ASP A 75 7.39 5.29 -8.84
N ALA A 76 8.18 4.52 -8.08
CA ALA A 76 9.64 4.50 -8.19
C ALA A 76 10.16 3.56 -9.30
N MET A 77 9.30 2.82 -9.99
CA MET A 77 9.72 2.00 -11.12
C MET A 77 9.97 2.89 -12.35
N GLU A 78 11.22 3.01 -12.74
CA GLU A 78 11.60 3.53 -14.06
C GLU A 78 11.16 2.51 -15.12
N LEU A 79 10.29 2.94 -16.04
CA LEU A 79 9.96 2.14 -17.21
C LEU A 79 11.19 2.05 -18.11
N ALA A 80 11.53 0.85 -18.57
CA ALA A 80 12.57 0.69 -19.57
C ALA A 80 12.22 1.56 -20.79
N PRO A 81 13.18 2.30 -21.36
CA PRO A 81 12.93 3.07 -22.58
C PRO A 81 12.36 2.13 -23.64
N GLY A 82 11.17 2.45 -24.14
CA GLY A 82 10.55 1.74 -25.24
C GLY A 82 11.45 1.78 -26.47
N GLU A 83 11.24 0.83 -27.40
CA GLU A 83 11.94 0.87 -28.68
C GLU A 83 11.68 2.21 -29.38
N ALA A 84 12.75 2.78 -29.94
CA ALA A 84 12.65 4.04 -30.67
C ALA A 84 11.69 3.85 -31.86
N LEU A 85 10.60 4.61 -31.84
CA LEU A 85 9.64 4.61 -32.94
C LEU A 85 10.32 5.19 -34.19
N SER A 86 10.00 4.62 -35.36
CA SER A 86 10.43 5.20 -36.64
C SER A 86 9.79 6.59 -36.79
N PRO A 87 10.53 7.59 -37.30
CA PRO A 87 9.99 8.93 -37.56
C PRO A 87 8.82 8.92 -38.57
N ASP A 88 8.67 7.86 -39.36
CA ASP A 88 7.61 7.71 -40.36
C ASP A 88 6.37 7.00 -39.81
N THR A 89 6.36 6.64 -38.52
CA THR A 89 5.20 5.99 -37.89
C THR A 89 4.14 7.02 -37.54
N GLU A 90 3.00 6.96 -38.24
CA GLU A 90 1.78 7.64 -37.82
C GLU A 90 1.31 7.04 -36.48
N TRP A 91 1.30 7.85 -35.42
CA TRP A 91 0.85 7.44 -34.10
C TRP A 91 -0.43 8.20 -33.74
N SER A 92 -1.40 7.46 -33.20
CA SER A 92 -2.57 8.04 -32.56
C SER A 92 -2.50 7.78 -31.06
N ILE A 93 -2.69 8.82 -30.27
CA ILE A 93 -2.82 8.74 -28.82
C ILE A 93 -4.25 9.08 -28.43
N ALA A 94 -4.84 8.26 -27.57
CA ALA A 94 -6.06 8.59 -26.86
C ALA A 94 -5.67 8.89 -25.41
N VAL A 95 -6.16 10.00 -24.87
CA VAL A 95 -5.95 10.39 -23.47
C VAL A 95 -7.29 10.24 -22.77
N ASP A 96 -7.35 9.39 -21.74
CA ASP A 96 -8.53 9.27 -20.87
C ASP A 96 -8.33 10.08 -19.58
N GLY A 97 -9.43 10.54 -18.98
CA GLY A 97 -9.43 11.42 -17.82
C GLY A 97 -10.40 10.96 -16.74
N GLY A 98 -9.93 10.89 -15.49
CA GLY A 98 -10.73 10.55 -14.32
C GLY A 98 -10.58 11.59 -13.20
N PHE A 99 -11.70 12.12 -12.69
CA PHE A 99 -11.68 13.06 -11.57
C PHE A 99 -11.71 12.36 -10.21
N VAL A 100 -10.69 12.58 -9.40
CA VAL A 100 -10.59 12.08 -8.02
C VAL A 100 -10.90 13.19 -7.04
N ARG A 101 -11.90 12.97 -6.18
CA ARG A 101 -12.26 13.93 -5.12
C ARG A 101 -11.43 13.72 -3.87
N GLY A 102 -10.75 14.77 -3.45
CA GLY A 102 -10.05 14.82 -2.17
C GLY A 102 -10.97 15.08 -0.99
N ARG A 103 -10.53 14.65 0.20
CA ARG A 103 -11.24 14.89 1.46
C ARG A 103 -10.73 16.12 2.21
N GLU A 104 -9.49 16.54 1.97
CA GLU A 104 -8.87 17.65 2.69
C GLU A 104 -9.41 19.00 2.19
N LYS A 105 -9.83 19.87 3.12
CA LYS A 105 -10.38 21.20 2.80
C LYS A 105 -9.32 22.30 2.74
N VAL A 106 -8.15 22.06 3.34
CA VAL A 106 -7.09 23.07 3.54
C VAL A 106 -6.14 23.15 2.33
N ARG A 107 -6.11 22.10 1.49
CA ARG A 107 -5.37 22.05 0.23
C ARG A 107 -6.26 21.45 -0.86
N PRO A 108 -6.06 21.79 -2.15
CA PRO A 108 -6.72 21.08 -3.23
C PRO A 108 -6.26 19.62 -3.22
N ALA A 109 -7.08 18.76 -2.61
CA ALA A 109 -6.86 17.31 -2.55
C ALA A 109 -7.61 16.57 -3.66
N SER A 110 -8.46 17.28 -4.42
CA SER A 110 -9.07 16.75 -5.63
C SER A 110 -8.13 17.00 -6.81
N PHE A 111 -7.98 16.00 -7.67
CA PHE A 111 -7.11 16.06 -8.84
C PHE A 111 -7.71 15.26 -9.97
N GLU A 112 -7.31 15.60 -11.19
CA GLU A 112 -7.61 14.83 -12.39
C GLU A 112 -6.46 13.86 -12.66
N MET A 113 -6.81 12.62 -12.98
CA MET A 113 -5.88 11.58 -13.38
C MET A 113 -6.03 11.39 -14.89
N LEU A 114 -4.95 11.62 -15.62
CA LEU A 114 -4.85 11.31 -17.04
C LEU A 114 -4.30 9.88 -17.16
N THR A 115 -4.97 9.02 -17.92
CA THR A 115 -4.60 7.60 -18.09
C THR A 115 -4.42 7.27 -19.56
#